data_AF-A0A7W1NU17-F1
#
_entry.id   AF-A0A7W1NU17-F1
#
_cell.length_a   1.000
_cell.length_b   1.000
_cell.length_c   1.000
_cell.angle_alpha   90.00
_cell.angle_beta   90.00
_cell.angle_gamma   90.00
#
_symmetry.space_group_name_H-M   'P 1'
#
loop_
_entity.id
_entity.type
_entity.pdbx_description
1 polymer ?
#
loop_
_entity_poly.entity_id
_entity_poly.type
_entity_poly.pdbx_seq_one_letter_code
_entity_poly.pdbx_strand_id
1 'polypeptide(L)' 'MTVESPNPNLTEQEPFIPPYYMLILAAIGFIIAIVVALTQATFSVVGWGGLALGILALVVWAFMAPDQLRSLVTGRT' A
#
# COMPACT_ATOMS: atom_id res chain seq x y z
N MET A 1 -4.34 0.82 -49.45
CA MET A 1 -4.98 0.28 -48.23
C MET A 1 -3.86 -0.30 -47.39
N THR A 2 -3.50 0.35 -46.28
CA THR A 2 -2.45 -0.16 -45.36
C THR A 2 -3.13 -1.07 -44.36
N VAL A 3 -2.76 -2.36 -44.36
CA VAL A 3 -3.26 -3.32 -43.38
C VAL A 3 -2.55 -3.03 -42.06
N GLU A 4 -3.26 -2.47 -41.10
CA GLU A 4 -2.76 -2.28 -39.74
C GLU A 4 -2.63 -3.66 -39.09
N SER A 5 -1.42 -4.06 -38.71
CA SER A 5 -1.20 -5.35 -38.04
C SER A 5 -1.79 -5.28 -36.63
N PRO A 6 -2.44 -6.36 -36.11
CA PRO A 6 -2.96 -6.36 -34.75
C PRO A 6 -1.86 -5.98 -33.75
N ASN A 7 -2.06 -4.90 -32.99
CA ASN A 7 -1.12 -4.50 -31.95
C ASN A 7 -1.26 -5.49 -30.77
N PRO A 8 -0.27 -6.37 -30.51
CA PRO A 8 -0.36 -7.38 -29.45
C PRO A 8 -0.42 -6.75 -28.05
N ASN A 9 -0.10 -5.46 -27.91
CA ASN A 9 -0.17 -4.72 -26.65
C ASN A 9 -1.60 -4.30 -26.23
N LEU A 10 -2.64 -4.67 -27.00
CA LEU A 10 -4.04 -4.43 -26.63
C LEU A 10 -4.64 -5.55 -25.79
N THR A 11 -3.92 -6.66 -25.60
CA THR A 11 -4.34 -7.78 -24.76
C THR A 11 -4.07 -7.44 -23.28
N GLU A 12 -5.05 -6.79 -22.64
CA GLU A 12 -5.30 -6.78 -21.19
C GLU A 12 -4.05 -6.77 -20.29
N GLN A 13 -3.35 -5.65 -20.24
CA GLN A 13 -2.45 -5.39 -19.12
C GLN A 13 -3.31 -5.10 -17.89
N GLU A 14 -3.65 -6.14 -17.11
CA GLU A 14 -4.28 -5.97 -15.81
C GLU A 14 -3.43 -4.96 -15.00
N PRO A 15 -4.04 -3.90 -14.43
CA PRO A 15 -3.32 -2.96 -13.58
C PRO A 15 -2.71 -3.70 -12.37
N PHE A 16 -1.46 -4.14 -12.51
CA PHE A 16 -0.70 -4.71 -11.42
C PHE A 16 -0.18 -3.56 -10.56
N ILE A 17 -0.73 -3.41 -9.36
CA ILE A 17 -0.22 -2.45 -8.37
C ILE A 17 0.95 -3.10 -7.63
N PRO A 18 2.19 -2.60 -7.77
CA PRO A 18 3.31 -3.12 -7.01
C PRO A 18 3.08 -3.08 -5.49
N PRO A 19 3.44 -4.14 -4.74
CA PRO A 19 3.17 -4.20 -3.30
C PRO A 19 3.76 -3.05 -2.47
N TYR A 20 4.88 -2.46 -2.89
CA TYR A 20 5.53 -1.38 -2.14
C TYR A 20 4.66 -0.12 -2.03
N TYR A 21 3.69 0.10 -2.92
CA TYR A 21 2.75 1.23 -2.80
C TYR A 21 1.87 1.12 -1.54
N MET A 22 1.51 -0.10 -1.14
CA MET A 22 0.76 -0.32 0.10
C MET A 22 1.59 0.02 1.34
N LEU A 23 2.90 -0.23 1.30
CA LEU A 23 3.82 0.20 2.36
C LEU A 23 3.94 1.73 2.46
N ILE A 24 3.96 2.43 1.31
CA ILE A 24 3.97 3.90 1.28
C ILE A 24 2.67 4.45 1.88
N LEU A 25 1.52 3.91 1.48
CA LEU A 25 0.22 4.27 2.06
C LEU A 25 0.18 4.03 3.57
N ALA A 26 0.70 2.88 4.02
CA ALA A 26 0.81 2.57 5.43
C ALA A 26 1.64 3.61 6.19
N ALA A 27 2.82 3.94 5.67
CA ALA A 27 3.70 4.94 6.25
C ALA A 27 3.03 6.31 6.35
N ILE A 28 2.34 6.76 5.30
CA ILE A 28 1.61 8.04 5.31
C ILE A 28 0.51 8.02 6.38
N GLY A 29 -0.28 6.95 6.45
CA GLY A 29 -1.33 6.80 7.45
C GLY A 29 -0.80 6.87 8.89
N PHE A 30 0.30 6.18 9.18
CA PHE A 30 0.94 6.25 10.49
C PHE A 30 1.57 7.60 10.78
N ILE A 31 2.18 8.27 9.80
CA ILE A 31 2.70 9.63 9.97
C ILE A 31 1.56 10.58 10.37
N ILE A 32 0.41 10.51 9.69
CA ILE A 32 -0.77 11.32 10.05
C ILE A 32 -1.22 11.02 11.48
N ALA A 33 -1.33 9.74 11.84
CA ALA A 33 -1.70 9.34 13.20
C ALA A 33 -0.72 9.87 14.24
N ILE A 34 0.59 9.76 14.00
CA ILE A 34 1.64 10.27 14.89
C ILE A 34 1.54 11.79 15.03
N VAL A 35 1.40 12.52 13.92
CA VAL A 35 1.24 13.98 13.94
C VAL A 35 0.03 14.36 14.79
N VAL A 36 -1.13 13.71 14.62
CA VAL A 36 -2.31 13.99 15.44
C VAL A 36 -2.07 13.67 16.91
N ALA A 37 -1.43 12.53 17.22
CA ALA A 37 -1.12 12.14 18.60
C ALA A 37 -0.20 13.14 19.32
N LEU A 38 0.71 13.78 18.60
CA LEU A 38 1.69 14.71 19.17
C LEU A 38 1.22 16.17 19.16
N THR A 39 0.27 16.53 18.31
CA THR A 39 -0.14 17.95 18.11
C THR A 39 -1.50 18.28 18.68
N GLN A 40 -2.37 17.28 18.92
CA GLN A 40 -3.73 17.51 19.41
C GLN A 40 -3.88 17.04 20.85
N ALA A 41 -4.64 17.80 21.66
CA ALA A 41 -4.93 17.46 23.05
C ALA A 41 -5.78 16.18 23.18
N THR A 42 -6.51 15.80 22.14
CA THR A 42 -7.31 14.58 22.07
C THR A 42 -7.17 13.97 20.69
N PHE A 43 -7.09 12.65 20.63
CA PHE A 43 -6.93 11.93 19.37
C PHE A 43 -8.23 11.96 18.56
N SER A 44 -8.25 12.80 17.52
CA SER A 44 -9.43 13.09 16.73
C SER A 44 -9.73 12.01 15.68
N VAL A 45 -10.88 12.15 14.99
CA VAL A 45 -11.30 11.27 13.90
C VAL A 45 -10.24 11.22 12.78
N VAL A 46 -9.50 12.30 12.54
CA VAL A 46 -8.40 12.33 11.57
C VAL A 46 -7.27 11.39 11.99
N GLY A 47 -6.93 11.37 13.29
CA GLY A 47 -5.94 10.46 13.84
C GLY A 47 -6.37 8.99 13.71
N TRP A 48 -7.62 8.70 14.07
CA TRP A 48 -8.20 7.35 13.91
C TRP A 48 -8.26 6.93 12.45
N GLY A 49 -8.63 7.84 11.55
CA GLY A 49 -8.65 7.60 10.11
C GLY A 49 -7.27 7.28 9.55
N GLY A 50 -6.26 8.07 9.91
CA GLY A 50 -4.86 7.81 9.52
C GLY A 50 -4.34 6.48 10.05
N LEU A 51 -4.63 6.17 11.32
CA LEU A 51 -4.23 4.90 11.94
C LEU A 51 -4.90 3.70 11.27
N ALA A 52 -6.23 3.76 11.09
CA ALA A 52 -6.98 2.68 10.45
C ALA A 52 -6.53 2.44 9.01
N LEU A 53 -6.30 3.51 8.24
CA LEU A 53 -5.77 3.41 6.88
C LEU A 53 -4.36 2.83 6.87
N GLY A 54 -3.51 3.24 7.80
CA GLY A 54 -2.16 2.72 7.97
C GLY A 54 -2.15 1.20 8.22
N ILE A 55 -2.97 0.74 9.17
CA ILE A 55 -3.12 -0.68 9.50
C ILE A 55 -3.70 -1.45 8.32
N LEU A 56 -4.76 -0.94 7.69
CA LEU A 56 -5.41 -1.62 6.56
C LEU A 56 -4.43 -1.80 5.38
N ALA A 57 -3.65 -0.77 5.07
CA ALA A 57 -2.65 -0.84 4.02
C ALA A 57 -1.53 -1.86 4.32
N LEU A 58 -1.09 -1.97 5.59
CA LEU A 58 -0.15 -3.04 5.99
C LEU A 58 -0.75 -4.43 5.84
N VAL A 59 -2.01 -4.61 6.23
CA VAL A 59 -2.70 -5.90 6.09
C VAL A 59 -2.80 -6.28 4.62
N VAL A 60 -3.22 -5.35 3.75
CA VAL A 60 -3.29 -5.59 2.31
C VAL A 60 -1.91 -5.93 1.73
N TRP A 61 -0.86 -5.18 2.11
CA TRP A 61 0.51 -5.50 1.71
C TRP A 61 0.93 -6.91 2.12
N ALA A 62 0.64 -7.32 3.36
CA ALA A 62 0.97 -8.65 3.88
C ALA A 62 0.36 -9.78 3.03
N PHE A 63 -0.85 -9.59 2.51
CA PHE A 63 -1.49 -10.54 1.59
C PHE A 63 -0.93 -10.48 0.16
N MET A 64 -0.50 -9.30 -0.30
CA MET A 64 0.09 -9.14 -1.64
C MET A 64 1.53 -9.66 -1.73
N ALA A 65 2.30 -9.60 -0.64
CA ALA A 65 3.72 -9.94 -0.60
C ALA A 65 4.08 -10.85 0.60
N PRO A 66 3.49 -12.06 0.71
CA PRO A 66 3.67 -12.93 1.86
C PRO A 66 5.12 -13.39 2.07
N ASP A 67 5.90 -13.53 1.00
CA ASP A 67 7.32 -13.92 1.12
C ASP A 67 8.19 -12.80 1.70
N GLN A 68 7.89 -11.53 1.38
CA GLN A 68 8.54 -10.37 2.00
C GLN A 68 8.18 -10.26 3.49
N LEU A 69 6.92 -10.52 3.83
CA LEU A 69 6.51 -10.57 5.22
C LEU A 69 7.24 -11.70 5.98
N ARG A 70 7.32 -12.90 5.39
CA ARG A 70 8.04 -14.03 5.99
C ARG A 70 9.51 -13.74 6.18
N SER A 71 10.19 -13.12 5.22
CA SER A 71 11.61 -12.77 5.38
C SER A 71 11.81 -11.73 6.49
N LEU A 72 10.94 -10.73 6.60
CA LEU A 72 10.97 -9.74 7.69
C LEU A 72 10.70 -10.36 9.06
N VAL A 73 9.74 -11.28 9.17
CA VAL A 73 9.36 -11.93 10.44
C VAL A 73 10.39 -12.97 10.87
N THR A 74 10.99 -13.70 9.92
CA THR A 74 11.93 -14.79 10.22
C THR A 74 13.39 -14.35 10.21
N GLY A 75 13.69 -13.15 9.70
CA GLY A 75 15.06 -12.63 9.57
C GLY A 75 15.91 -13.37 8.54
N ARG A 76 15.32 -14.21 7.69
CA ARG A 76 16.01 -14.99 6.65
C ARG A 76 15.70 -14.37 5.29
N THR A 77 16.70 -13.71 4.71
CA THR A 77 16.74 -13.26 3.30
C THR A 77 17.23 -14.35 2.38
#